data_AF-A0A8H8N787-F1
#
_entry.id   AF-A0A8H8N787-F1
#
_cell.length_a   1.000
_cell.length_b   1.000
_cell.length_c   1.000
_cell.angle_alpha   90.00
_cell.angle_beta   90.00
_cell.angle_gamma   90.00
#
_symmetry.space_group_name_H-M   'P 1'
#
loop_
_entity.id
_entity.type
_entity.pdbx_description
1 polymer ?
#
loop_
_entity_poly.entity_id
_entity_poly.type
_entity_poly.pdbx_seq_one_letter_code
_entity_poly.pdbx_strand_id
1 'polypeptide(L)'
;MKTLLHKGGAQDLNVYTVGFKGGPGKGLLGYATFPSSYEVNKTDDGVVIQYATLPGGTYADYNEGKTLTHELGHWLGLYHTFQGDSCSGDGDYVDDTPPEETPTAGCPKNKDTCPGGGVDPIHNFMDYSYDSCIYEASFFAVLCLPFLTPLQFTPGQVERIKQQIGVYRGIELPD
;
A
#
# COMPACT_ATOMS: atom_id res chain seq x y z
N MET A 1 19.91 -2.01 -11.67
CA MET A 1 19.04 -0.84 -11.97
C MET A 1 19.16 0.21 -10.88
N LYS A 2 18.67 -0.06 -9.65
CA LYS A 2 18.65 0.93 -8.56
C LYS A 2 20.04 1.56 -8.27
N THR A 3 21.11 0.76 -8.18
CA THR A 3 22.50 1.25 -8.00
C THR A 3 22.95 2.31 -9.03
N LEU A 4 22.42 2.31 -10.25
CA LEU A 4 22.81 3.25 -11.31
C LEU A 4 21.89 4.47 -11.41
N LEU A 5 20.64 4.33 -10.99
CA LEU A 5 19.58 5.31 -11.26
C LEU A 5 19.08 6.04 -10.01
N HIS A 6 19.40 5.52 -8.82
CA HIS A 6 19.02 6.11 -7.55
C HIS A 6 19.57 7.54 -7.42
N LYS A 7 18.71 8.47 -6.99
CA LYS A 7 19.06 9.87 -6.73
C LYS A 7 18.50 10.30 -5.38
N GLY A 8 19.18 11.27 -4.77
CA GLY A 8 18.73 11.85 -3.51
C GLY A 8 19.06 11.01 -2.27
N GLY A 9 18.33 11.24 -1.18
CA GLY A 9 18.48 10.57 0.10
C GLY A 9 17.13 10.24 0.74
N ALA A 10 17.05 10.30 2.07
CA ALA A 10 15.92 9.78 2.85
C ALA A 10 14.56 10.43 2.48
N GLN A 11 14.58 11.66 1.97
CA GLN A 11 13.40 12.45 1.61
C GLN A 11 12.96 12.24 0.14
N ASP A 12 13.75 11.52 -0.66
CA ASP A 12 13.54 11.39 -2.09
C ASP A 12 13.00 10.00 -2.44
N LEU A 13 11.74 9.95 -2.90
CA LEU A 13 11.17 8.72 -3.41
C LEU A 13 11.67 8.43 -4.83
N ASN A 14 12.38 7.30 -4.98
CA ASN A 14 12.74 6.78 -6.29
C ASN A 14 11.69 5.75 -6.74
N VAL A 15 11.07 5.98 -7.90
CA VAL A 15 10.11 5.07 -8.51
C VAL A 15 10.67 4.53 -9.83
N TYR A 16 10.64 3.20 -9.99
CA TYR A 16 11.13 2.52 -11.19
C TYR A 16 10.01 1.72 -11.84
N THR A 17 10.00 1.69 -13.17
CA THR A 17 9.05 0.87 -13.93
C THR A 17 9.78 -0.26 -14.64
N VAL A 18 9.31 -1.50 -14.50
CA VAL A 18 9.87 -2.68 -15.16
C VAL A 18 8.77 -3.55 -15.76
N GLY A 19 9.13 -4.60 -16.48
CA GLY A 19 8.17 -5.51 -17.11
C GLY A 19 7.98 -6.86 -16.43
N PHE A 20 8.73 -7.15 -15.35
CA PHE A 20 8.68 -8.42 -14.61
C PHE A 20 8.48 -9.68 -15.48
N LYS A 21 9.22 -9.77 -16.61
CA LYS A 21 9.01 -10.82 -17.63
C LYS A 21 9.68 -12.15 -17.27
N GLY A 22 10.54 -12.19 -16.26
CA GLY A 22 11.32 -13.38 -15.88
C GLY A 22 12.04 -13.23 -14.55
N GLY A 23 12.70 -14.30 -14.12
CA GLY A 23 13.39 -14.37 -12.83
C GLY A 23 12.42 -14.40 -11.63
N PRO A 24 12.93 -14.12 -10.42
CA PRO A 24 12.13 -14.17 -9.18
C PRO A 24 10.96 -13.19 -9.16
N GLY A 25 11.03 -12.09 -9.92
CA GLY A 25 9.96 -11.10 -9.98
C GLY A 25 8.85 -11.43 -10.98
N LYS A 26 8.92 -12.57 -11.70
CA LYS A 26 7.96 -12.90 -12.74
C LYS A 26 6.52 -12.94 -12.18
N GLY A 27 5.65 -12.10 -12.72
CA GLY A 27 4.24 -12.04 -12.32
C GLY A 27 3.92 -11.04 -11.21
N LEU A 28 4.93 -10.37 -10.63
CA LEU A 28 4.70 -9.29 -9.67
C LEU A 28 4.07 -8.07 -10.35
N LEU A 29 3.27 -7.34 -9.58
CA LEU A 29 2.76 -6.01 -9.96
C LEU A 29 3.68 -4.91 -9.47
N GLY A 30 4.33 -5.11 -8.34
CA GLY A 30 5.27 -4.17 -7.75
C GLY A 30 6.03 -4.79 -6.59
N TYR A 31 6.97 -4.02 -6.06
CA TYR A 31 7.54 -4.21 -4.74
C TYR A 31 8.13 -2.88 -4.23
N ALA A 32 8.20 -2.75 -2.92
CA ALA A 32 8.84 -1.64 -2.23
C ALA A 32 9.86 -2.11 -1.20
N THR A 33 10.80 -1.22 -0.88
CA THR A 33 11.71 -1.41 0.25
C THR A 33 11.13 -0.70 1.48
N PHE A 34 10.92 -1.43 2.58
CA PHE A 34 10.40 -0.88 3.83
C PHE A 34 11.37 0.16 4.44
N PRO A 35 10.86 1.15 5.19
CA PRO A 35 11.69 2.19 5.79
C PRO A 35 12.70 1.61 6.79
N SER A 36 12.37 0.51 7.47
CA SER A 36 13.29 -0.20 8.38
C SER A 36 14.57 -0.73 7.71
N SER A 37 14.56 -0.90 6.39
CA SER A 37 15.72 -1.36 5.61
C SER A 37 16.57 -0.21 5.06
N TYR A 38 16.13 1.05 5.22
CA TYR A 38 16.77 2.21 4.63
C TYR A 38 18.25 2.34 5.04
N GLU A 39 18.56 2.23 6.34
CA GLU A 39 19.95 2.32 6.82
C GLU A 39 20.82 1.12 6.45
N VAL A 40 20.21 -0.04 6.16
CA VAL A 40 20.94 -1.25 5.74
C VAL A 40 21.45 -1.09 4.31
N ASN A 41 20.60 -0.58 3.40
CA ASN A 41 20.98 -0.35 2.02
C ASN A 41 20.21 0.80 1.36
N LYS A 42 20.74 2.02 1.52
CA LYS A 42 20.18 3.24 0.94
C LYS A 42 20.03 3.17 -0.58
N THR A 43 20.90 2.43 -1.27
CA THR A 43 20.84 2.33 -2.74
C THR A 43 19.74 1.41 -3.26
N ASP A 44 19.18 0.56 -2.40
CA ASP A 44 18.01 -0.27 -2.74
C ASP A 44 16.69 0.42 -2.39
N ASP A 45 16.71 1.58 -1.74
CA ASP A 45 15.50 2.29 -1.37
C ASP A 45 14.63 2.67 -2.59
N GLY A 46 13.32 2.67 -2.37
CA GLY A 46 12.32 3.07 -3.36
C GLY A 46 11.38 1.96 -3.80
N VAL A 47 10.56 2.29 -4.80
CA VAL A 47 9.43 1.49 -5.29
C VAL A 47 9.70 1.04 -6.73
N VAL A 48 9.37 -0.20 -7.04
CA VAL A 48 9.42 -0.74 -8.40
C VAL A 48 8.03 -1.24 -8.78
N ILE A 49 7.49 -0.79 -9.90
CA ILE A 49 6.18 -1.20 -10.40
C ILE A 49 6.26 -1.80 -11.81
N GLN A 50 5.32 -2.69 -12.12
CA GLN A 50 5.06 -3.22 -13.44
C GLN A 50 4.50 -2.09 -14.32
N TYR A 51 5.16 -1.73 -15.42
CA TYR A 51 4.72 -0.60 -16.25
C TYR A 51 3.28 -0.74 -16.78
N ALA A 52 2.77 -1.97 -16.86
CA ALA A 52 1.42 -2.27 -17.36
C ALA A 52 0.31 -1.97 -16.35
N THR A 53 0.64 -1.63 -15.09
CA THR A 53 -0.31 -1.23 -14.04
C THR A 53 -0.50 0.29 -13.94
N LEU A 54 0.25 1.06 -14.72
CA LEU A 54 0.03 2.50 -14.85
C LEU A 54 -1.37 2.78 -15.43
N PRO A 55 -1.96 3.96 -15.15
CA PRO A 55 -3.26 4.36 -15.71
C PRO A 55 -3.33 4.15 -17.23
N GLY A 56 -4.31 3.36 -17.68
CA GLY A 56 -4.49 3.00 -19.10
C GLY A 56 -3.56 1.91 -19.62
N GLY A 57 -2.83 1.24 -18.72
CA GLY A 57 -1.96 0.10 -19.02
C GLY A 57 -2.73 -1.17 -19.38
N THR A 58 -1.98 -2.22 -19.75
CA THR A 58 -2.53 -3.48 -20.28
C THR A 58 -2.78 -4.56 -19.23
N TYR A 59 -2.42 -4.33 -17.96
CA TYR A 59 -2.69 -5.29 -16.90
C TYR A 59 -4.13 -5.07 -16.42
N ALA A 60 -5.07 -5.83 -16.99
CA ALA A 60 -6.49 -5.72 -16.67
C ALA A 60 -6.71 -5.79 -15.14
N ASP A 61 -7.69 -5.03 -14.66
CA ASP A 61 -8.08 -4.90 -13.26
C ASP A 61 -7.07 -4.22 -12.31
N TYR A 62 -5.84 -3.95 -12.79
CA TYR A 62 -4.77 -3.31 -12.03
C TYR A 62 -4.13 -2.14 -12.79
N ASN A 63 -4.87 -1.51 -13.70
CA ASN A 63 -4.38 -0.49 -14.63
C ASN A 63 -4.97 0.90 -14.37
N GLU A 64 -5.34 1.22 -13.13
CA GLU A 64 -5.75 2.56 -12.70
C GLU A 64 -4.65 3.25 -11.85
N GLY A 65 -3.50 2.60 -11.68
CA GLY A 65 -2.33 3.15 -10.98
C GLY A 65 -2.30 2.86 -9.47
N LYS A 66 -3.24 2.08 -8.93
CA LYS A 66 -3.32 1.82 -7.46
C LYS A 66 -2.19 0.94 -6.97
N THR A 67 -1.57 0.15 -7.85
CA THR A 67 -0.34 -0.58 -7.53
C THR A 67 0.74 0.36 -6.98
N LEU A 68 0.95 1.53 -7.57
CA LEU A 68 1.96 2.48 -7.04
C LEU A 68 1.56 2.98 -5.65
N THR A 69 0.27 3.22 -5.41
CA THR A 69 -0.23 3.63 -4.09
C THR A 69 0.01 2.55 -3.04
N HIS A 70 -0.27 1.29 -3.38
CA HIS A 70 0.00 0.13 -2.52
C HIS A 70 1.49 0.03 -2.15
N GLU A 71 2.37 0.03 -3.16
CA GLU A 71 3.81 -0.04 -2.92
C GLU A 71 4.36 1.17 -2.17
N LEU A 72 3.79 2.36 -2.40
CA LEU A 72 4.11 3.55 -1.63
C LEU A 72 3.73 3.37 -0.15
N GLY A 73 2.60 2.74 0.14
CA GLY A 73 2.22 2.37 1.51
C GLY A 73 3.30 1.56 2.20
N HIS A 74 3.84 0.52 1.54
CA HIS A 74 4.97 -0.26 2.07
C HIS A 74 6.25 0.56 2.25
N TRP A 75 6.61 1.40 1.28
CA TRP A 75 7.77 2.30 1.40
C TRP A 75 7.64 3.28 2.58
N LEU A 76 6.39 3.62 2.93
CA LEU A 76 6.02 4.43 4.08
C LEU A 76 5.84 3.64 5.39
N GLY A 77 5.92 2.30 5.34
CA GLY A 77 5.90 1.42 6.52
C GLY A 77 4.55 0.78 6.86
N LEU A 78 3.57 0.84 5.96
CA LEU A 78 2.33 0.08 6.09
C LEU A 78 2.55 -1.39 5.73
N TYR A 79 1.91 -2.28 6.49
CA TYR A 79 1.81 -3.69 6.14
C TYR A 79 0.54 -3.94 5.33
N HIS A 80 0.42 -5.15 4.78
CA HIS A 80 -0.85 -5.63 4.24
C HIS A 80 -1.91 -5.68 5.34
N THR A 81 -3.17 -5.42 4.99
CA THR A 81 -4.30 -5.50 5.94
C THR A 81 -4.47 -6.90 6.55
N PHE A 82 -4.13 -7.93 5.77
CA PHE A 82 -4.12 -9.34 6.17
C PHE A 82 -2.78 -9.79 6.77
N GLN A 83 -1.94 -8.86 7.23
CA GLN A 83 -0.62 -9.20 7.76
C GLN A 83 -0.73 -10.18 8.94
N GLY A 84 0.02 -11.28 8.85
CA GLY A 84 0.02 -12.34 9.85
C GLY A 84 -0.94 -13.50 9.55
N ASP A 85 -1.75 -13.40 8.50
CA ASP A 85 -2.65 -14.46 8.01
C ASP A 85 -3.54 -15.04 9.12
N SER A 86 -4.10 -14.16 9.97
CA SER A 86 -4.78 -14.53 11.22
C SER A 86 -5.73 -13.43 11.70
N CYS A 87 -6.87 -13.83 12.28
CA CYS A 87 -7.81 -12.92 12.97
C CYS A 87 -7.37 -12.50 14.38
N SER A 88 -6.16 -12.88 14.78
CA SER A 88 -5.61 -12.65 16.12
C SER A 88 -4.16 -12.21 16.03
N GLY A 89 -3.69 -11.51 17.07
CA GLY A 89 -2.39 -10.85 17.08
C GLY A 89 -2.51 -9.38 16.69
N ASP A 90 -1.39 -8.78 16.29
CA ASP A 90 -1.30 -7.34 16.01
C ASP A 90 -1.69 -6.97 14.57
N GLY A 91 -1.89 -7.95 13.69
CA GLY A 91 -2.26 -7.71 12.29
C GLY A 91 -1.28 -6.82 11.53
N ASP A 92 -1.82 -5.77 10.90
CA ASP A 92 -1.07 -4.73 10.19
C ASP A 92 -0.52 -3.63 11.11
N TYR A 93 -0.74 -3.76 12.43
CA TYR A 93 -0.43 -2.78 13.48
C TYR A 93 -1.16 -1.44 13.30
N VAL A 94 -2.39 -1.47 12.81
CA VAL A 94 -3.27 -0.31 12.69
C VAL A 94 -4.65 -0.61 13.28
N ASP A 95 -4.99 0.04 14.39
CA ASP A 95 -6.19 -0.27 15.18
C ASP A 95 -7.51 -0.01 14.44
N ASP A 96 -7.54 0.89 13.45
CA ASP A 96 -8.73 1.21 12.67
C ASP A 96 -8.87 0.40 11.37
N THR A 97 -7.94 -0.52 11.10
CA THR A 97 -8.07 -1.55 10.05
C THR A 97 -8.77 -2.77 10.66
N PRO A 98 -9.96 -3.19 10.18
CA PRO A 98 -10.56 -4.45 10.61
C PRO A 98 -9.63 -5.65 10.35
N PRO A 99 -9.60 -6.65 11.25
CA PRO A 99 -8.74 -7.82 11.08
C PRO A 99 -9.14 -8.62 9.84
N GLU A 100 -8.15 -9.10 9.10
CA GLU A 100 -8.34 -9.86 7.86
C GLU A 100 -7.41 -11.09 7.86
N GLU A 101 -7.93 -12.28 7.59
CA GLU A 101 -7.14 -13.52 7.60
C GLU A 101 -6.44 -13.78 6.26
N THR A 102 -7.07 -13.39 5.16
CA THR A 102 -6.58 -13.70 3.80
C THR A 102 -6.79 -12.52 2.87
N PRO A 103 -5.92 -12.29 1.88
CA PRO A 103 -6.08 -11.20 0.93
C PRO A 103 -7.38 -11.29 0.13
N THR A 104 -7.93 -10.14 -0.25
CA THR A 104 -9.03 -10.09 -1.20
C THR A 104 -8.56 -10.29 -2.63
N ALA A 105 -9.25 -11.16 -3.36
CA ALA A 105 -9.09 -11.30 -4.80
C ALA A 105 -10.32 -10.76 -5.53
N GLY A 106 -10.08 -9.96 -6.55
CA GLY A 106 -11.15 -9.41 -7.37
C GLY A 106 -11.85 -8.22 -6.72
N CYS A 107 -13.17 -8.16 -6.88
CA CYS A 107 -14.01 -7.12 -6.32
C CYS A 107 -15.30 -7.71 -5.71
N PRO A 108 -15.19 -8.42 -4.57
CA PRO A 108 -16.37 -8.89 -3.88
C PRO A 108 -17.19 -7.70 -3.33
N LYS A 109 -18.50 -7.91 -3.15
CA LYS A 109 -19.36 -6.91 -2.50
C LYS A 109 -19.23 -6.91 -0.97
N ASN A 110 -18.85 -8.06 -0.42
CA ASN A 110 -18.66 -8.27 1.00
C ASN A 110 -17.69 -9.42 1.20
N LYS A 111 -16.84 -9.31 2.22
CA LYS A 111 -15.90 -10.33 2.67
C LYS A 111 -15.72 -10.11 4.17
N ASP A 112 -15.76 -11.18 4.93
CA ASP A 112 -15.60 -11.19 6.38
C ASP A 112 -14.92 -12.51 6.72
N THR A 113 -13.60 -12.45 6.84
CA THR A 113 -12.76 -13.59 7.22
C THR A 113 -12.61 -13.69 8.73
N CYS A 114 -12.87 -12.60 9.46
CA CYS A 114 -12.71 -12.49 10.90
C CYS A 114 -14.00 -12.06 11.61
N PRO A 115 -14.93 -13.00 11.83
CA PRO A 115 -16.23 -12.69 12.40
C PRO A 115 -16.15 -11.97 13.75
N GLY A 116 -16.81 -10.82 13.83
CA GLY A 116 -16.86 -9.99 15.03
C GLY A 116 -15.77 -8.90 15.12
N GLY A 117 -14.83 -8.85 14.16
CA GLY A 117 -13.81 -7.80 14.04
C GLY A 117 -14.21 -6.62 13.12
N GLY A 118 -15.26 -6.79 12.32
CA GLY A 118 -15.63 -5.88 11.23
C GLY A 118 -15.64 -6.64 9.91
N VAL A 119 -16.12 -6.00 8.83
CA VAL A 119 -15.95 -6.56 7.48
C VAL A 119 -14.52 -6.31 7.02
N ASP A 120 -13.99 -7.23 6.22
CA ASP A 120 -12.62 -7.12 5.72
C ASP A 120 -12.45 -5.80 4.94
N PRO A 121 -11.28 -5.14 5.05
CA PRO A 121 -11.01 -3.84 4.45
C PRO A 121 -10.76 -3.93 2.93
N ILE A 122 -11.70 -4.54 2.19
CA ILE A 122 -11.58 -4.86 0.75
C ILE A 122 -11.40 -3.65 -0.17
N HIS A 123 -11.52 -2.43 0.36
CA HIS A 123 -11.38 -1.16 -0.36
C HIS A 123 -10.11 -0.39 0.02
N ASN A 124 -9.28 -0.94 0.92
CA ASN A 124 -8.03 -0.38 1.40
C ASN A 124 -6.90 -0.59 0.38
N PHE A 125 -5.98 0.37 0.27
CA PHE A 125 -4.83 0.24 -0.65
C PHE A 125 -3.90 -0.88 -0.29
N MET A 126 -3.88 -1.30 0.98
CA MET A 126 -2.99 -2.34 1.49
C MET A 126 -3.59 -3.75 1.40
N ASP A 127 -4.75 -3.91 0.75
CA ASP A 127 -5.29 -5.20 0.32
C ASP A 127 -4.96 -5.46 -1.18
N TYR A 128 -5.37 -6.61 -1.72
CA TYR A 128 -5.09 -7.09 -3.09
C TYR A 128 -6.29 -7.04 -4.05
N SER A 129 -7.36 -6.37 -3.64
CA SER A 129 -8.52 -6.07 -4.49
C SER A 129 -8.13 -5.44 -5.82
N TYR A 130 -9.02 -5.56 -6.81
CA TYR A 130 -8.87 -4.86 -8.08
C TYR A 130 -8.88 -3.34 -7.89
N ASP A 131 -8.13 -2.63 -8.74
CA ASP A 131 -7.94 -1.18 -8.66
C ASP A 131 -9.28 -0.43 -8.61
N SER A 132 -10.27 -0.89 -9.38
CA SER A 132 -11.62 -0.32 -9.47
C SER A 132 -12.39 -0.36 -8.16
N CYS A 133 -11.93 -1.16 -7.20
CA CYS A 133 -12.59 -1.41 -5.93
C CYS A 133 -11.76 -0.93 -4.74
N ILE A 134 -10.61 -0.30 -4.97
CA ILE A 134 -9.81 0.34 -3.93
C ILE A 134 -10.09 1.84 -3.96
N TYR A 135 -10.65 2.40 -2.89
CA TYR A 135 -11.08 3.81 -2.86
C TYR A 135 -11.14 4.45 -1.47
N GLU A 136 -10.63 3.81 -0.41
CA GLU A 136 -10.76 4.28 0.99
C GLU A 136 -10.33 5.76 1.17
N ALA A 137 -10.94 6.62 2.01
CA ALA A 137 -11.56 6.52 3.35
C ALA A 137 -12.99 5.95 3.52
N SER A 138 -13.19 5.31 4.70
CA SER A 138 -14.49 5.13 5.38
C SER A 138 -14.47 5.81 6.76
N PHE A 139 -15.49 6.62 7.07
CA PHE A 139 -15.88 7.00 8.44
C PHE A 139 -17.35 7.49 8.45
N PHE A 140 -18.31 6.68 7.98
CA PHE A 140 -19.77 6.94 8.05
C PHE A 140 -20.32 8.30 7.50
N ALA A 141 -19.52 9.21 6.94
CA ALA A 141 -19.89 10.60 6.66
C ALA A 141 -19.51 11.06 5.23
N VAL A 142 -20.31 10.68 4.23
CA VAL A 142 -20.38 11.41 2.94
C VAL A 142 -21.78 12.03 2.81
N LEU A 143 -22.24 12.70 3.86
CA LEU A 143 -23.35 13.65 3.75
C LEU A 143 -22.74 15.03 3.52
N CYS A 144 -22.81 15.46 2.25
CA CYS A 144 -22.41 16.77 1.73
C CYS A 144 -20.90 16.99 1.52
N LEU A 145 -20.40 16.86 0.29
CA LEU A 145 -19.89 17.97 -0.53
C LEU A 145 -19.32 17.47 -1.88
N PRO A 146 -19.63 18.11 -3.03
CA PRO A 146 -19.44 17.56 -4.37
C PRO A 146 -18.04 17.77 -5.00
N PHE A 147 -16.97 17.95 -4.20
CA PHE A 147 -15.62 18.10 -4.76
C PHE A 147 -14.57 17.39 -3.88
N LEU A 148 -14.12 16.23 -4.35
CA LEU A 148 -12.85 15.57 -4.06
C LEU A 148 -12.56 15.27 -2.58
N THR A 149 -13.12 14.21 -2.03
CA THR A 149 -12.43 13.50 -0.94
C THR A 149 -11.16 12.88 -1.54
N PRO A 150 -9.96 13.18 -1.02
CA PRO A 150 -8.77 12.56 -1.56
C PRO A 150 -8.83 11.05 -1.27
N LEU A 151 -8.38 10.28 -2.24
CA LEU A 151 -7.98 8.90 -2.08
C LEU A 151 -7.01 8.81 -0.88
N GLN A 152 -7.42 8.22 0.26
CA GLN A 152 -6.68 8.33 1.52
C GLN A 152 -6.66 7.01 2.30
N PHE A 153 -5.47 6.66 2.78
CA PHE A 153 -5.32 5.66 3.83
C PHE A 153 -6.18 6.01 5.07
N THR A 154 -6.46 5.02 5.92
CA THR A 154 -7.17 5.27 7.18
C THR A 154 -6.41 6.26 8.07
N PRO A 155 -7.08 6.98 8.99
CA PRO A 155 -6.39 7.79 9.99
C PRO A 155 -5.27 7.05 10.73
N GLY A 156 -5.52 5.80 11.14
CA GLY A 156 -4.51 4.97 11.81
C GLY A 156 -3.32 4.61 10.92
N GLN A 157 -3.56 4.32 9.64
CA GLN A 157 -2.49 4.12 8.66
C GLN A 157 -1.65 5.40 8.49
N VAL A 158 -2.28 6.58 8.45
CA VAL A 158 -1.56 7.86 8.39
C VAL A 158 -0.69 8.06 9.64
N GLU A 159 -1.20 7.78 10.84
CA GLU A 159 -0.42 7.85 12.08
C GLU A 159 0.78 6.90 12.05
N ARG A 160 0.56 5.65 11.61
CA ARG A 160 1.64 4.67 11.44
C ARG A 160 2.71 5.18 10.46
N ILE A 161 2.31 5.74 9.32
CA ILE A 161 3.24 6.32 8.34
C ILE A 161 4.12 7.38 9.00
N LYS A 162 3.51 8.33 9.74
CA LYS A 162 4.24 9.39 10.47
C LYS A 162 5.27 8.78 11.42
N GLN A 163 4.88 7.77 12.18
CA GLN A 163 5.77 7.07 13.11
C GLN A 163 6.94 6.38 12.39
N GLN A 164 6.66 5.55 11.38
CA GLN A 164 7.66 4.75 10.68
C GLN A 164 8.70 5.63 9.98
N ILE A 165 8.25 6.71 9.33
CA ILE A 165 9.12 7.65 8.63
C ILE A 165 9.95 8.50 9.61
N GLY A 166 9.35 8.92 10.72
CA GLY A 166 10.08 9.60 11.80
C GLY A 166 11.21 8.73 12.37
N VAL A 167 10.92 7.46 12.66
CA VAL A 167 11.90 6.52 13.26
C VAL A 167 13.02 6.16 12.29
N TYR A 168 12.69 5.78 11.07
CA TYR A 168 13.67 5.15 10.17
C TYR A 168 14.29 6.09 9.14
N ARG A 169 13.67 7.24 8.88
CA ARG A 169 14.18 8.24 7.93
C ARG A 169 14.53 9.56 8.59
N GLY A 170 14.17 9.76 9.86
CA GLY A 170 14.42 11.01 10.58
C GLY A 170 13.63 12.20 10.00
N ILE A 171 12.47 11.93 9.40
CA ILE A 171 11.62 12.94 8.76
C ILE A 171 10.35 13.08 9.59
N GLU A 172 10.09 14.30 10.07
CA GLU A 172 8.86 14.65 10.75
C GLU A 172 7.84 15.15 9.72
N LEU A 173 6.72 14.43 9.59
CA LEU A 173 5.63 14.82 8.70
C LEU A 173 4.67 15.75 9.45
N PRO A 174 4.09 16.76 8.77
CA PRO A 174 3.15 17.69 9.40
C PRO A 174 1.85 16.98 9.81
N ASP A 175 1.14 17.62 10.74
CA ASP A 175 -0.14 17.13 11.24
C ASP A 175 -1.27 17.17 10.21
#